data_AF-A0A1F5UCG4-F1
#
_entry.id   AF-A0A1F5UCG4-F1
#
_cell.length_a   1.000
_cell.length_b   1.000
_cell.length_c   1.000
_cell.angle_alpha   90.00
_cell.angle_beta   90.00
_cell.angle_gamma   90.00
#
_symmetry.space_group_name_H-M   'P 1'
#
loop_
_entity.id
_entity.type
_entity.pdbx_description
1 polymer ?
#
loop_
_entity_poly.entity_id
_entity_poly.type
_entity_poly.pdbx_seq_one_letter_code
_entity_poly.pdbx_strand_id
1 'polypeptide(L)'
;MKSIILILLVAMTLSAEEKIQITIGESKILSVDAPKKIAVGNPIIADVKALSEKELLLIGKASGTTSLIIWDKEGSQVTSQVIVLASNIEKTMIEVNAQVMEIRKDSNNSFGINWEEALGALSVAEKTLPPLFQVADFERLQKVQMKLDVLVKNGYAKILAKPRLLTISGSKAKFLAGGEIPVLIQSGGQNSSNTSVDWKAYGVKLDIDPTADALDNINCLIRVEVSNLDSSAGVSYNGSVVPALKTRWADTSIYVKKGGTIVIGGLLQTEEIKRETGIPLICELPIIGFLFKSIETQKQESELVIFVTPSIVGK
;
A
#
# COMPACT_ATOMS: atom_id res chain seq x y z
N MET A 1 70.10 -11.87 64.48
CA MET A 1 68.88 -12.40 63.83
C MET A 1 67.86 -11.28 63.70
N LYS A 2 67.58 -10.83 62.47
CA LYS A 2 66.27 -10.32 61.98
C LYS A 2 66.47 -9.85 60.54
N SER A 3 66.01 -10.70 59.61
CA SER A 3 66.01 -10.45 58.16
C SER A 3 65.19 -9.21 57.82
N ILE A 4 65.73 -8.40 56.91
CA ILE A 4 64.97 -7.40 56.16
C ILE A 4 64.64 -8.05 54.82
N ILE A 5 63.35 -8.34 54.61
CA ILE A 5 62.80 -8.87 53.37
C ILE A 5 62.62 -7.71 52.39
N LEU A 6 63.29 -7.80 51.24
CA LEU A 6 63.18 -6.88 50.12
C LEU A 6 62.03 -7.38 49.22
N ILE A 7 60.90 -6.66 49.19
CA ILE A 7 59.78 -6.96 48.29
C ILE A 7 60.02 -6.24 46.97
N LEU A 8 60.33 -7.02 45.93
CA LEU A 8 60.45 -6.56 44.55
C LEU A 8 59.04 -6.37 43.97
N LEU A 9 58.58 -5.13 43.86
CA LEU A 9 57.32 -4.78 43.23
C LEU A 9 57.52 -4.74 41.70
N VAL A 10 57.14 -5.80 41.00
CA VAL A 10 57.08 -5.81 39.52
C VAL A 10 55.87 -4.97 39.12
N ALA A 11 56.11 -3.76 38.59
CA ALA A 11 55.09 -2.93 37.99
C ALA A 11 54.62 -3.59 36.68
N MET A 12 53.45 -4.23 36.72
CA MET A 12 52.75 -4.70 35.53
C MET A 12 52.16 -3.46 34.82
N THR A 13 52.84 -2.95 33.80
CA THR A 13 52.28 -1.94 32.90
C THR A 13 51.19 -2.58 32.04
N LEU A 14 49.93 -2.31 32.37
CA LEU A 14 48.77 -2.69 31.58
C LEU A 14 48.73 -1.79 30.33
N SER A 15 49.19 -2.30 29.18
CA SER A 15 49.06 -1.60 27.90
C SER A 15 47.59 -1.62 27.47
N ALA A 16 47.03 -0.45 27.16
CA ALA A 16 45.66 -0.36 26.64
C ALA A 16 45.59 -1.04 25.27
N GLU A 17 44.71 -2.03 25.12
CA GLU A 17 44.50 -2.74 23.85
C GLU A 17 43.89 -1.76 22.84
N GLU A 18 44.61 -1.51 21.74
CA GLU A 18 44.17 -0.56 20.71
C GLU A 18 42.95 -1.11 19.96
N LYS A 19 41.88 -0.31 19.89
CA LYS A 19 40.63 -0.72 19.22
C LYS A 19 40.54 -0.11 17.83
N ILE A 20 40.40 -0.96 16.82
CA ILE A 20 40.27 -0.58 15.42
C ILE A 20 38.85 -0.91 14.97
N GLN A 21 38.05 0.10 14.65
CA GLN A 21 36.69 -0.06 14.14
C GLN A 21 36.65 0.13 12.62
N ILE A 22 35.96 -0.78 11.93
CA ILE A 22 35.65 -0.75 10.49
C ILE A 22 34.28 -1.37 10.22
N THR A 23 33.71 -1.18 9.03
CA THR A 23 32.42 -1.75 8.61
C THR A 23 32.61 -2.96 7.68
N ILE A 24 31.62 -3.86 7.56
CA ILE A 24 31.65 -4.93 6.53
C ILE A 24 31.84 -4.31 5.14
N GLY A 25 32.83 -4.80 4.40
CA GLY A 25 33.20 -4.32 3.06
C GLY A 25 34.11 -3.09 3.06
N GLU A 26 34.34 -2.45 4.22
CA GLU A 26 35.27 -1.34 4.37
C GLU A 26 36.72 -1.85 4.48
N SER A 27 37.66 -1.07 3.96
CA SER A 27 39.09 -1.33 4.10
C SER A 27 39.82 -0.13 4.69
N LYS A 28 40.72 -0.36 5.64
CA LYS A 28 41.49 0.67 6.34
C LYS A 28 42.98 0.39 6.25
N ILE A 29 43.77 1.43 5.95
CA ILE A 29 45.23 1.34 5.97
C ILE A 29 45.71 1.60 7.40
N LEU A 30 46.56 0.71 7.90
CA LEU A 30 47.20 0.80 9.21
C LEU A 30 48.69 1.00 9.00
N SER A 31 49.25 2.04 9.62
CA SER A 31 50.69 2.26 9.65
C SER A 31 51.32 1.36 10.72
N VAL A 32 52.38 0.66 10.34
CA VAL A 32 53.11 -0.30 11.19
C VAL A 32 54.61 -0.12 11.00
N ASP A 33 55.41 -0.45 12.01
CA ASP A 33 56.86 -0.37 11.90
C ASP A 33 57.46 -1.73 11.57
N ALA A 34 57.74 -1.98 10.28
CA ALA A 34 58.44 -3.16 9.77
C ALA A 34 57.95 -4.51 10.33
N PRO A 35 56.69 -4.90 10.08
CA PRO A 35 56.11 -6.12 10.64
C PRO A 35 56.85 -7.35 10.08
N LYS A 36 57.25 -8.26 10.97
CA LYS A 36 57.84 -9.55 10.61
C LYS A 36 56.77 -10.61 10.35
N LYS A 37 55.69 -10.58 11.14
CA LYS A 37 54.57 -11.53 11.04
C LYS A 37 53.27 -10.83 11.41
N ILE A 38 52.19 -11.26 10.76
CA ILE A 38 50.83 -10.75 11.00
C ILE A 38 49.92 -11.97 11.18
N ALA A 39 49.00 -11.89 12.13
CA ALA A 39 47.93 -12.87 12.30
C ALA A 39 46.61 -12.17 12.60
N VAL A 40 45.52 -12.76 12.09
CA VAL A 40 44.16 -12.37 12.44
C VAL A 40 43.53 -13.55 13.16
N GLY A 41 42.93 -13.31 14.32
CA GLY A 41 42.34 -14.38 15.15
C GLY A 41 41.23 -15.15 14.42
N ASN A 42 40.40 -14.45 13.66
CA ASN A 42 39.33 -15.04 12.85
C ASN A 42 39.29 -14.39 11.44
N PRO A 43 39.85 -15.05 10.41
CA PRO A 43 39.90 -14.53 9.04
C PRO A 43 38.53 -14.44 8.34
N ILE A 44 37.47 -15.00 8.95
CA ILE A 44 36.08 -14.84 8.47
C ILE A 44 35.56 -13.43 8.82
N ILE A 45 36.00 -12.85 9.94
CA ILE A 45 35.56 -11.54 10.43
C ILE A 45 36.33 -10.42 9.74
N ALA A 46 37.67 -10.51 9.72
CA ALA A 46 38.52 -9.51 9.06
C ALA A 46 39.72 -10.18 8.39
N ASP A 47 40.31 -9.53 7.40
CA ASP A 47 41.50 -10.00 6.70
C ASP A 47 42.53 -8.87 6.63
N VAL A 48 43.81 -9.21 6.59
CA VAL A 48 44.90 -8.23 6.55
C VAL A 48 45.89 -8.61 5.47
N LYS A 49 46.24 -7.62 4.64
CA LYS A 49 47.25 -7.74 3.59
C LYS A 49 48.35 -6.73 3.81
N ALA A 50 49.61 -7.13 3.67
CA ALA A 50 50.71 -6.18 3.63
C ALA A 50 50.64 -5.40 2.32
N LEU A 51 50.57 -4.06 2.41
CA LEU A 51 50.59 -3.17 1.26
C LEU A 51 52.02 -2.70 0.96
N SER A 52 52.80 -2.46 2.02
CA SER A 52 54.22 -2.12 1.96
C SER A 52 54.95 -2.61 3.22
N GLU A 53 56.26 -2.31 3.36
CA GLU A 53 57.02 -2.64 4.58
C GLU A 53 56.53 -1.87 5.83
N LYS A 54 55.68 -0.86 5.67
CA LYS A 54 55.18 -0.02 6.78
C LYS A 54 53.66 0.17 6.80
N GLU A 55 52.94 -0.51 5.91
CA GLU A 55 51.50 -0.34 5.78
C GLU A 55 50.79 -1.68 5.59
N LEU A 56 49.70 -1.86 6.35
CA LEU A 56 48.79 -2.99 6.23
C LEU A 56 47.42 -2.51 5.77
N LEU A 57 46.81 -3.22 4.83
CA LEU A 57 45.42 -3.07 4.46
C LEU A 57 44.57 -4.05 5.27
N LEU A 58 43.79 -3.53 6.21
CA LEU A 58 42.78 -4.27 6.96
C LEU A 58 41.45 -4.21 6.22
N ILE A 59 40.76 -5.36 6.06
CA ILE A 59 39.48 -5.48 5.33
C ILE A 59 38.46 -6.14 6.25
N GLY A 60 37.28 -5.52 6.42
CA GLY A 60 36.16 -6.09 7.17
C GLY A 60 35.37 -7.05 6.29
N LYS A 61 35.27 -8.34 6.67
CA LYS A 61 34.57 -9.38 5.90
C LYS A 61 33.20 -9.74 6.48
N ALA A 62 33.09 -9.87 7.80
CA ALA A 62 31.84 -10.19 8.48
C ALA A 62 31.75 -9.46 9.82
N SER A 63 30.53 -9.15 10.28
CA SER A 63 30.34 -8.44 11.54
C SER A 63 30.80 -9.30 12.72
N GLY A 64 31.52 -8.69 13.65
CA GLY A 64 32.04 -9.38 14.83
C GLY A 64 33.25 -8.68 15.41
N THR A 65 33.94 -9.35 16.32
CA THR A 65 35.20 -8.88 16.90
C THR A 65 36.28 -9.93 16.68
N THR A 66 37.44 -9.50 16.24
CA THR A 66 38.62 -10.36 16.09
C THR A 66 39.87 -9.63 16.53
N SER A 67 40.94 -10.35 16.83
CA SER A 67 42.23 -9.75 17.17
C SER A 67 43.12 -9.64 15.94
N LEU A 68 43.81 -8.51 15.82
CA LEU A 68 44.95 -8.33 14.94
C LEU A 68 46.21 -8.40 15.79
N ILE A 69 47.11 -9.30 15.44
CA ILE A 69 48.37 -9.50 16.14
C ILE A 69 49.50 -9.23 15.16
N ILE A 70 50.38 -8.31 15.52
CA ILE A 70 51.53 -7.91 14.72
C ILE A 70 52.79 -8.17 15.56
N TRP A 71 53.74 -8.89 14.97
CA TRP A 71 55.07 -9.07 15.54
C TRP A 71 56.08 -8.26 14.74
N ASP A 72 56.88 -7.45 15.44
CA ASP A 72 57.99 -6.72 14.83
C ASP A 72 59.22 -7.61 14.61
N LYS A 73 60.30 -7.01 14.10
CA LYS A 73 61.59 -7.71 13.90
C LYS A 73 62.35 -7.96 15.21
N GLU A 74 62.07 -7.17 16.25
CA GLU A 74 62.72 -7.24 17.58
C GLU A 74 62.05 -8.27 18.51
N GLY A 75 60.89 -8.82 18.10
CA GLY A 75 60.12 -9.80 18.84
C GLY A 75 59.01 -9.21 19.71
N SER A 76 58.77 -7.89 19.66
CA SER A 76 57.64 -7.26 20.35
C SER A 76 56.33 -7.63 19.66
N GLN A 77 55.29 -7.82 20.47
CA GLN A 77 53.95 -8.15 20.00
C GLN A 77 53.00 -6.99 20.31
N VAL A 78 52.36 -6.48 19.27
CA VAL A 78 51.23 -5.55 19.39
C VAL A 78 49.95 -6.31 19.08
N THR A 79 49.00 -6.26 20.01
CA THR A 79 47.66 -6.85 19.84
C THR A 79 46.64 -5.74 19.83
N SER A 80 45.83 -5.69 18.77
CA SER A 80 44.76 -4.72 18.59
C SER A 80 43.44 -5.47 18.42
N GLN A 81 42.37 -4.95 19.00
CA GLN A 81 41.02 -5.49 18.83
C GLN A 81 40.37 -4.86 17.59
N VAL A 82 40.10 -5.67 16.57
CA VAL A 82 39.36 -5.26 15.37
C VAL A 82 37.87 -5.54 15.57
N ILE A 83 37.07 -4.49 15.52
CA ILE A 83 35.61 -4.56 15.61
C ILE A 83 35.06 -4.25 14.21
N VAL A 84 34.44 -5.25 13.59
CA VAL A 84 33.77 -5.10 12.29
C VAL A 84 32.28 -4.90 12.55
N LEU A 85 31.79 -3.70 12.31
CA LEU A 85 30.38 -3.37 12.42
C LEU A 85 29.63 -3.85 11.18
N ALA A 86 28.40 -4.33 11.35
CA ALA A 86 27.52 -4.56 10.22
C ALA A 86 27.35 -3.25 9.43
N SER A 87 27.32 -3.34 8.10
CA SER A 87 27.00 -2.18 7.27
C SER A 87 25.61 -1.68 7.65
N ASN A 88 25.57 -0.53 8.32
CA ASN A 88 24.33 0.09 8.76
C ASN A 88 23.72 0.81 7.54
N ILE A 89 23.24 0.03 6.59
CA ILE A 89 22.34 0.56 5.56
C ILE A 89 21.04 0.84 6.32
N GLU A 90 20.78 2.12 6.59
CA GLU A 90 19.51 2.54 7.16
C GLU A 90 18.39 1.93 6.33
N LYS A 91 17.59 1.06 6.95
CA LYS A 91 16.48 0.41 6.27
C LYS A 91 15.35 1.41 6.17
N THR A 92 15.12 1.91 4.96
CA THR A 92 13.97 2.75 4.68
C THR A 92 12.69 1.93 4.76
N MET A 93 11.81 2.29 5.68
CA MET A 93 10.46 1.72 5.76
C MET A 93 9.53 2.51 4.83
N ILE A 94 8.71 1.80 4.05
CA ILE A 94 7.74 2.38 3.12
C ILE A 94 6.34 1.92 3.52
N GLU A 95 5.44 2.86 3.79
CA GLU A 95 4.01 2.64 3.93
C GLU A 95 3.32 2.90 2.59
N VAL A 96 2.49 1.97 2.15
CA VAL A 96 1.60 2.15 0.99
C VAL A 96 0.16 2.21 1.47
N ASN A 97 -0.50 3.34 1.23
CA ASN A 97 -1.93 3.49 1.44
C ASN A 97 -2.67 3.40 0.10
N ALA A 98 -3.64 2.49 0.00
CA ALA A 98 -4.57 2.45 -1.12
C ALA A 98 -5.98 2.84 -0.63
N GLN A 99 -6.74 3.53 -1.47
CA GLN A 99 -8.11 3.95 -1.18
C GLN A 99 -8.99 3.66 -2.40
N VAL A 100 -9.98 2.80 -2.21
CA VAL A 100 -10.94 2.39 -3.24
C VAL A 100 -12.27 3.04 -2.95
N MET A 101 -12.80 3.79 -3.90
CA MET A 101 -14.02 4.60 -3.74
C MET A 101 -15.00 4.35 -4.88
N GLU A 102 -16.28 4.30 -4.56
CA GLU A 102 -17.38 4.28 -5.53
C GLU A 102 -18.22 5.54 -5.33
N ILE A 103 -18.32 6.36 -6.37
CA ILE A 103 -19.11 7.58 -6.40
C ILE A 103 -20.39 7.27 -7.15
N ARG A 104 -21.55 7.58 -6.57
CA ARG A 104 -22.86 7.40 -7.19
C ARG A 104 -23.54 8.75 -7.32
N LYS A 105 -24.01 9.04 -8.52
CA LYS A 105 -24.77 10.25 -8.83
C LYS A 105 -26.09 9.83 -9.47
N ASP A 106 -27.13 9.93 -8.68
CA ASP A 106 -28.51 9.76 -9.14
C ASP A 106 -29.08 11.13 -9.52
N SER A 107 -29.64 11.22 -10.72
CA SER A 107 -30.37 12.41 -11.20
C SER A 107 -31.74 11.95 -11.66
N ASN A 108 -32.79 12.42 -10.98
CA ASN A 108 -34.16 12.25 -11.47
C ASN A 108 -34.65 13.58 -12.02
N ASN A 109 -35.19 13.57 -13.24
CA ASN A 109 -35.79 14.74 -13.85
C ASN A 109 -37.14 14.35 -14.44
N SER A 110 -38.21 14.96 -13.92
CA SER A 110 -39.58 14.73 -14.38
C SER A 110 -40.12 15.98 -15.07
N PHE A 111 -40.61 15.81 -16.30
CA PHE A 111 -41.30 16.85 -17.05
C PHE A 111 -42.66 16.33 -17.47
N GLY A 112 -43.73 16.94 -16.97
CA GLY A 112 -45.10 16.55 -17.32
C GLY A 112 -46.13 16.88 -16.25
N ILE A 113 -47.40 16.73 -16.61
CA ILE A 113 -48.53 16.81 -15.68
C ILE A 113 -48.93 15.37 -15.33
N ASN A 114 -48.99 15.03 -14.03
CA ASN A 114 -49.42 13.71 -13.58
C ASN A 114 -50.94 13.57 -13.75
N TRP A 115 -51.37 13.05 -14.90
CA TRP A 115 -52.79 13.07 -15.29
C TRP A 115 -53.65 12.06 -14.51
N GLU A 116 -53.04 11.07 -13.86
CA GLU A 116 -53.72 10.13 -12.98
C GLU A 116 -54.16 10.82 -11.68
N GLU A 117 -53.33 11.71 -11.14
CA GLU A 117 -53.70 12.61 -10.03
C GLU A 117 -54.67 13.72 -10.50
N ALA A 118 -54.50 14.26 -11.71
CA ALA A 118 -55.38 15.30 -12.26
C ALA A 118 -56.78 14.80 -12.63
N LEU A 119 -56.95 13.53 -13.03
CA LEU A 119 -58.25 12.90 -13.30
C LEU A 119 -58.87 12.26 -12.06
N GLY A 120 -58.07 11.90 -11.06
CA GLY A 120 -58.53 11.47 -9.74
C GLY A 120 -58.98 12.62 -8.84
N ALA A 121 -58.64 13.87 -9.18
CA ALA A 121 -58.91 15.07 -8.37
C ALA A 121 -59.94 16.02 -9.01
N LEU A 122 -61.14 15.53 -9.34
CA LEU A 122 -62.36 16.36 -9.22
C LEU A 122 -62.75 16.48 -7.72
N SER A 123 -61.85 17.06 -6.92
CA SER A 123 -62.16 17.66 -5.63
C SER A 123 -61.26 18.87 -5.43
N VAL A 124 -61.88 20.04 -5.25
CA VAL A 124 -61.30 21.38 -5.29
C VAL A 124 -60.38 21.69 -4.07
N ALA A 125 -59.34 22.51 -4.32
CA ALA A 125 -58.47 23.31 -3.41
C ALA A 125 -57.05 22.76 -3.10
N GLU A 126 -55.98 23.53 -2.86
CA GLU A 126 -55.51 24.90 -3.19
C GLU A 126 -54.01 24.98 -2.76
N LYS A 127 -53.23 25.85 -3.43
CA LYS A 127 -52.13 26.70 -2.90
C LYS A 127 -50.68 26.43 -3.36
N THR A 128 -50.05 27.52 -3.81
CA THR A 128 -48.75 27.68 -4.49
C THR A 128 -47.56 27.91 -3.53
N LEU A 129 -46.33 27.59 -3.97
CA LEU A 129 -45.05 28.03 -3.36
C LEU A 129 -43.98 28.38 -4.44
N PRO A 130 -43.04 29.32 -4.19
CA PRO A 130 -42.17 29.94 -5.22
C PRO A 130 -40.81 29.22 -5.44
N PRO A 131 -40.08 29.50 -6.56
CA PRO A 131 -38.84 28.79 -6.93
C PRO A 131 -37.54 29.32 -6.29
N LEU A 132 -36.51 28.45 -6.30
CA LEU A 132 -35.32 28.44 -5.43
C LEU A 132 -34.00 28.98 -6.04
N PHE A 133 -33.97 29.60 -7.22
CA PHE A 133 -32.69 29.95 -7.85
C PHE A 133 -32.21 31.38 -7.54
N GLN A 134 -31.13 31.50 -6.76
CA GLN A 134 -30.30 32.71 -6.68
C GLN A 134 -28.86 32.38 -7.10
N VAL A 135 -28.37 33.13 -8.08
CA VAL A 135 -27.05 33.00 -8.72
C VAL A 135 -26.04 33.88 -7.99
N ALA A 136 -24.96 33.31 -7.44
CA ALA A 136 -23.59 33.86 -7.36
C ALA A 136 -22.69 33.01 -6.44
N ASP A 137 -21.51 32.57 -6.90
CA ASP A 137 -20.22 32.98 -6.32
C ASP A 137 -19.03 32.10 -6.76
N PHE A 138 -18.06 32.80 -7.33
CA PHE A 138 -16.75 32.34 -7.77
C PHE A 138 -15.84 32.14 -6.55
N GLU A 139 -15.40 30.91 -6.29
CA GLU A 139 -14.11 30.60 -5.67
C GLU A 139 -13.86 29.10 -5.89
N ARG A 140 -13.08 28.74 -6.91
CA ARG A 140 -12.74 27.36 -7.26
C ARG A 140 -11.23 27.29 -7.33
N LEU A 141 -10.60 26.67 -6.33
CA LEU A 141 -9.39 25.83 -6.47
C LEU A 141 -9.00 25.13 -5.14
N GLN A 142 -9.42 25.62 -3.96
CA GLN A 142 -9.30 24.87 -2.68
C GLN A 142 -10.44 23.87 -2.42
N LYS A 143 -11.45 23.83 -3.29
CA LYS A 143 -12.70 23.07 -3.10
C LYS A 143 -12.62 21.59 -3.49
N VAL A 144 -11.52 21.09 -4.06
CA VAL A 144 -11.49 19.68 -4.49
C VAL A 144 -11.44 18.72 -3.29
N GLN A 145 -10.63 19.03 -2.27
CA GLN A 145 -10.54 18.21 -1.05
C GLN A 145 -11.82 18.32 -0.18
N MET A 146 -12.34 19.54 0.00
CA MET A 146 -13.56 19.77 0.80
C MET A 146 -14.83 19.21 0.14
N LYS A 147 -14.89 19.13 -1.19
CA LYS A 147 -16.03 18.57 -1.90
C LYS A 147 -16.08 17.04 -1.77
N LEU A 148 -14.95 16.36 -1.62
CA LEU A 148 -14.90 14.91 -1.46
C LEU A 148 -15.47 14.47 -0.11
N ASP A 149 -15.08 15.13 0.98
CA ASP A 149 -15.62 14.84 2.32
C ASP A 149 -17.12 15.18 2.42
N VAL A 150 -17.58 16.23 1.72
CA VAL A 150 -19.00 16.58 1.61
C VAL A 150 -19.77 15.56 0.78
N LEU A 151 -19.20 15.03 -0.31
CA LEU A 151 -19.84 13.96 -1.10
C LEU A 151 -19.96 12.66 -0.31
N VAL A 152 -18.95 12.31 0.50
CA VAL A 152 -19.03 11.14 1.40
C VAL A 152 -20.07 11.38 2.52
N LYS A 153 -20.08 12.56 3.13
CA LYS A 153 -21.01 12.92 4.21
C LYS A 153 -22.46 13.02 3.73
N ASN A 154 -22.69 13.41 2.47
CA ASN A 154 -24.01 13.50 1.85
C ASN A 154 -24.42 12.22 1.10
N GLY A 155 -23.64 11.13 1.18
CA GLY A 155 -23.98 9.82 0.62
C GLY A 155 -23.73 9.61 -0.88
N TYR A 156 -23.17 10.62 -1.57
CA TYR A 156 -22.83 10.54 -3.00
C TYR A 156 -21.52 9.80 -3.29
N ALA A 157 -20.67 9.57 -2.29
CA ALA A 157 -19.46 8.79 -2.41
C ALA A 157 -19.32 7.79 -1.27
N LYS A 158 -18.99 6.55 -1.60
CA LYS A 158 -18.79 5.45 -0.66
C LYS A 158 -17.35 4.97 -0.73
N ILE A 159 -16.65 5.01 0.40
CA ILE A 159 -15.35 4.34 0.53
C ILE A 159 -15.61 2.84 0.62
N LEU A 160 -15.05 2.07 -0.30
CA LEU A 160 -15.17 0.61 -0.32
C LEU A 160 -14.09 -0.04 0.55
N ALA A 161 -12.87 0.48 0.50
CA ALA A 161 -11.75 -0.01 1.29
C ALA A 161 -10.64 1.05 1.43
N LYS A 162 -9.89 0.98 2.53
CA LYS A 162 -8.69 1.81 2.77
C LYS A 162 -7.55 1.01 3.41
N PRO A 163 -6.98 -0.01 2.74
CA PRO A 163 -5.88 -0.78 3.30
C PRO A 163 -4.59 0.05 3.41
N ARG A 164 -3.75 -0.34 4.37
CA ARG A 164 -2.40 0.19 4.59
C ARG A 164 -1.47 -0.97 4.85
N LEU A 165 -0.27 -0.90 4.28
CA LEU A 165 0.74 -1.92 4.46
C LEU A 165 2.13 -1.28 4.50
N LEU A 166 2.92 -1.70 5.49
CA LEU A 166 4.27 -1.23 5.72
C LEU A 166 5.26 -2.34 5.33
N THR A 167 6.32 -1.99 4.61
CA THR A 167 7.39 -2.92 4.24
C THR A 167 8.73 -2.20 4.13
N ILE A 168 9.82 -2.96 4.09
CA ILE A 168 11.16 -2.42 3.83
C ILE A 168 11.27 -2.12 2.32
N SER A 169 11.94 -1.02 1.97
CA SER A 169 12.27 -0.71 0.57
C SER A 169 12.97 -1.89 -0.12
N GLY A 170 12.45 -2.31 -1.28
CA GLY A 170 12.91 -3.46 -2.06
C GLY A 170 12.36 -4.81 -1.58
N SER A 171 11.37 -4.83 -0.68
CA SER A 171 10.78 -6.06 -0.14
C SER A 171 9.27 -6.15 -0.41
N LYS A 172 8.85 -7.33 -0.89
CA LYS A 172 7.44 -7.67 -1.10
C LYS A 172 6.69 -7.81 0.21
N ALA A 173 5.47 -7.29 0.26
CA ALA A 173 4.53 -7.51 1.35
C ALA A 173 3.13 -7.81 0.83
N LYS A 174 2.37 -8.61 1.59
CA LYS A 174 1.00 -9.00 1.26
C LYS A 174 0.10 -8.79 2.47
N PHE A 175 -1.12 -8.34 2.21
CA PHE A 175 -2.16 -8.13 3.19
C PHE A 175 -3.49 -8.68 2.65
N LEU A 176 -4.22 -9.40 3.51
CA LEU A 176 -5.57 -9.86 3.24
C LEU A 176 -6.42 -9.62 4.49
N ALA A 177 -7.54 -8.94 4.34
CA ALA A 177 -8.57 -8.80 5.37
C ALA A 177 -9.92 -9.19 4.78
N GLY A 178 -10.46 -10.32 5.23
CA GLY A 178 -11.73 -10.85 4.73
C GLY A 178 -11.93 -12.29 5.18
N GLY A 179 -12.56 -13.10 4.32
CA GLY A 179 -12.87 -14.50 4.61
C GLY A 179 -12.72 -15.38 3.39
N GLU A 180 -13.10 -16.65 3.52
CA GLU A 180 -13.11 -17.61 2.43
C GLU A 180 -14.50 -18.22 2.28
N ILE A 181 -14.94 -18.44 1.04
CA ILE A 181 -16.16 -19.18 0.73
C ILE A 181 -15.80 -20.56 0.14
N PRO A 182 -16.44 -21.64 0.61
CA PRO A 182 -16.26 -22.95 0.02
C PRO A 182 -17.11 -23.07 -1.25
N VAL A 183 -16.47 -23.41 -2.36
CA VAL A 183 -17.13 -23.73 -3.64
C VAL A 183 -17.03 -25.24 -3.86
N LEU A 184 -18.17 -25.90 -3.98
CA LEU A 184 -18.23 -27.32 -4.26
C LEU A 184 -18.04 -27.56 -5.75
N ILE A 185 -17.03 -28.36 -6.11
CA ILE A 185 -16.75 -28.77 -7.48
C ILE A 185 -17.04 -30.27 -7.59
N GLN A 186 -18.07 -30.63 -8.36
CA GLN A 186 -18.36 -32.02 -8.67
C GLN A 186 -17.59 -32.41 -9.93
N SER A 187 -16.72 -33.41 -9.83
CA SER A 187 -15.98 -33.96 -10.95
C SER A 187 -16.22 -35.47 -11.02
N GLY A 188 -16.88 -35.93 -12.08
CA GLY A 188 -17.09 -37.36 -12.33
C GLY A 188 -18.24 -37.64 -13.31
N GLY A 189 -18.20 -38.80 -13.96
CA GLY A 189 -19.26 -39.28 -14.87
C GLY A 189 -20.44 -39.91 -14.11
N GLN A 190 -21.47 -40.36 -14.87
CA GLN A 190 -22.81 -40.74 -14.37
C GLN A 190 -22.89 -41.67 -13.13
N ASN A 191 -21.83 -42.39 -12.74
CA ASN A 191 -21.82 -43.35 -11.63
C ASN A 191 -20.78 -43.10 -10.52
N SER A 192 -20.04 -41.99 -10.54
CA SER A 192 -19.15 -41.61 -9.43
C SER A 192 -19.05 -40.09 -9.36
N SER A 193 -19.59 -39.50 -8.28
CA SER A 193 -19.45 -38.06 -8.02
C SER A 193 -18.37 -37.83 -6.98
N ASN A 194 -17.15 -37.49 -7.42
CA ASN A 194 -16.18 -36.91 -6.51
C ASN A 194 -16.57 -35.45 -6.28
N THR A 195 -16.93 -35.12 -5.05
CA THR A 195 -17.16 -33.74 -4.62
C THR A 195 -15.86 -33.23 -3.98
N SER A 196 -15.25 -32.22 -4.59
CA SER A 196 -14.11 -31.49 -4.03
C SER A 196 -14.58 -30.13 -3.52
N VAL A 197 -13.90 -29.59 -2.50
CA VAL A 197 -14.17 -28.25 -1.97
C VAL A 197 -13.00 -27.35 -2.34
N ASP A 198 -13.28 -26.25 -3.04
CA ASP A 198 -12.31 -25.21 -3.39
C ASP A 198 -12.61 -23.92 -2.62
N TRP A 199 -11.65 -23.43 -1.84
CA TRP A 199 -11.83 -22.24 -1.00
C TRP A 199 -11.45 -20.99 -1.78
N LYS A 200 -12.39 -20.06 -1.94
CA LYS A 200 -12.16 -18.77 -2.59
C LYS A 200 -12.13 -17.65 -1.56
N ALA A 201 -11.00 -16.99 -1.41
CA ALA A 201 -10.86 -15.82 -0.56
C ALA A 201 -11.63 -14.61 -1.12
N TYR A 202 -12.17 -13.80 -0.23
CA TYR A 202 -12.79 -12.51 -0.54
C TYR A 202 -12.45 -11.47 0.54
N GLY A 203 -12.67 -10.20 0.24
CA GLY A 203 -12.40 -9.07 1.14
C GLY A 203 -11.44 -8.07 0.51
N VAL A 204 -10.55 -7.49 1.32
CA VAL A 204 -9.57 -6.49 0.88
C VAL A 204 -8.20 -7.13 0.82
N LYS A 205 -7.61 -7.18 -0.36
CA LYS A 205 -6.26 -7.69 -0.60
C LYS A 205 -5.36 -6.57 -1.14
N LEU A 206 -4.16 -6.46 -0.58
CA LEU A 206 -3.14 -5.51 -0.99
C LEU A 206 -1.78 -6.23 -1.05
N ASP A 207 -1.25 -6.38 -2.26
CA ASP A 207 0.09 -6.89 -2.50
C ASP A 207 0.96 -5.73 -3.02
N ILE A 208 2.13 -5.52 -2.40
CA ILE A 208 3.04 -4.41 -2.74
C ILE A 208 4.48 -4.89 -2.87
N ASP A 209 5.24 -4.22 -3.74
CA ASP A 209 6.69 -4.34 -3.88
C ASP A 209 7.29 -2.95 -4.13
N PRO A 210 7.47 -2.12 -3.07
CA PRO A 210 7.93 -0.75 -3.20
C PRO A 210 9.45 -0.64 -3.08
N THR A 211 10.04 0.26 -3.85
CA THR A 211 11.46 0.63 -3.79
C THR A 211 11.58 2.16 -3.82
N ALA A 212 12.31 2.72 -2.85
CA ALA A 212 12.65 4.14 -2.81
C ALA A 212 13.92 4.44 -3.61
N ASP A 213 13.92 5.53 -4.37
CA ASP A 213 15.11 6.07 -5.03
C ASP A 213 15.89 7.05 -4.12
N ALA A 214 17.04 7.54 -4.60
CA ALA A 214 17.90 8.46 -3.85
C ALA A 214 17.25 9.83 -3.56
N LEU A 215 16.15 10.17 -4.24
CA LEU A 215 15.39 11.41 -4.09
C LEU A 215 14.10 11.21 -3.26
N ASP A 216 13.97 10.09 -2.55
CA ASP A 216 12.78 9.70 -1.78
C ASP A 216 11.51 9.50 -2.64
N ASN A 217 11.62 9.32 -3.97
CA ASN A 217 10.48 8.91 -4.79
C ASN A 217 10.33 7.39 -4.72
N ILE A 218 9.11 6.91 -4.92
CA ILE A 218 8.77 5.51 -4.71
C ILE A 218 8.28 4.90 -6.03
N ASN A 219 9.00 3.88 -6.50
CA ASN A 219 8.47 2.93 -7.47
C ASN A 219 7.76 1.81 -6.70
N CYS A 220 6.59 1.37 -7.16
CA CYS A 220 5.89 0.27 -6.53
C CYS A 220 5.18 -0.59 -7.57
N LEU A 221 5.41 -1.90 -7.54
CA LEU A 221 4.44 -2.85 -8.10
C LEU A 221 3.31 -2.99 -7.08
N ILE A 222 2.07 -2.77 -7.50
CA ILE A 222 0.92 -2.77 -6.61
C ILE A 222 -0.23 -3.54 -7.23
N ARG A 223 -0.81 -4.44 -6.43
CA ARG A 223 -2.11 -5.04 -6.69
C ARG A 223 -3.03 -4.76 -5.52
N VAL A 224 -4.13 -4.08 -5.80
CA VAL A 224 -5.21 -3.85 -4.85
C VAL A 224 -6.48 -4.51 -5.37
N GLU A 225 -7.15 -5.25 -4.50
CA GLU A 225 -8.35 -5.99 -4.81
C GLU A 225 -9.35 -5.84 -3.66
N VAL A 226 -10.59 -5.52 -4.01
CA VAL A 226 -11.72 -5.41 -3.08
C VAL A 226 -12.84 -6.27 -3.62
N SER A 227 -13.22 -7.30 -2.86
CA SER A 227 -14.28 -8.22 -3.20
C SER A 227 -15.33 -8.34 -2.10
N ASN A 228 -16.58 -8.48 -2.53
CA ASN A 228 -17.72 -8.69 -1.65
C ASN A 228 -18.55 -9.88 -2.15
N LEU A 229 -19.22 -10.57 -1.23
CA LEU A 229 -20.20 -11.60 -1.57
C LEU A 229 -21.46 -10.94 -2.15
N ASP A 230 -21.97 -11.49 -3.25
CA ASP A 230 -23.18 -11.05 -3.92
C ASP A 230 -24.14 -12.24 -4.09
N SER A 231 -25.12 -12.33 -3.19
CA SER A 231 -26.16 -13.37 -3.25
C SER A 231 -27.17 -13.15 -4.38
N SER A 232 -27.29 -11.93 -4.92
CA SER A 232 -28.25 -11.64 -6.00
C SER A 232 -27.82 -12.22 -7.34
N ALA A 233 -26.51 -12.29 -7.57
CA ALA A 233 -25.89 -12.97 -8.70
C ALA A 233 -25.43 -14.41 -8.36
N GLY A 234 -25.85 -14.94 -7.21
CA GLY A 234 -25.47 -16.27 -6.72
C GLY A 234 -26.21 -17.42 -7.43
N VAL A 235 -25.65 -18.62 -7.33
CA VAL A 235 -26.25 -19.85 -7.87
C VAL A 235 -26.96 -20.60 -6.74
N SER A 236 -28.21 -21.00 -6.99
CA SER A 236 -28.97 -21.82 -6.04
C SER A 236 -28.67 -23.30 -6.23
N TYR A 237 -28.28 -23.99 -5.15
CA TYR A 237 -28.06 -25.44 -5.12
C TYR A 237 -28.67 -26.05 -3.86
N ASN A 238 -29.56 -27.03 -4.03
CA ASN A 238 -30.21 -27.76 -2.93
C ASN A 238 -30.81 -26.85 -1.82
N GLY A 239 -31.48 -25.76 -2.21
CA GLY A 239 -32.09 -24.80 -1.28
C GLY A 239 -31.13 -23.82 -0.60
N SER A 240 -29.82 -23.89 -0.89
CA SER A 240 -28.81 -22.93 -0.42
C SER A 240 -28.26 -22.09 -1.58
N VAL A 241 -28.02 -20.80 -1.35
CA VAL A 241 -27.43 -19.90 -2.36
C VAL A 241 -25.93 -19.83 -2.16
N VAL A 242 -25.17 -20.22 -3.19
CA VAL A 242 -23.74 -19.95 -3.27
C VAL A 242 -23.57 -18.54 -3.86
N PRO A 243 -23.08 -17.55 -3.08
CA PRO A 243 -22.97 -16.18 -3.56
C PRO A 243 -21.89 -16.04 -4.63
N ALA A 244 -22.09 -15.13 -5.57
CA ALA A 244 -21.04 -14.71 -6.50
C ALA A 244 -20.04 -13.77 -5.80
N LEU A 245 -18.88 -13.56 -6.41
CA LEU A 245 -17.89 -12.58 -5.96
C LEU A 245 -17.94 -11.34 -6.83
N LYS A 246 -18.32 -10.20 -6.23
CA LYS A 246 -18.21 -8.89 -6.86
C LYS A 246 -16.84 -8.30 -6.54
N THR A 247 -15.94 -8.36 -7.51
CA THR A 247 -14.53 -7.98 -7.34
C THR A 247 -14.19 -6.70 -8.12
N ARG A 248 -13.42 -5.82 -7.49
CA ARG A 248 -12.84 -4.61 -8.07
C ARG A 248 -11.34 -4.68 -7.84
N TRP A 249 -10.54 -4.64 -8.89
CA TRP A 249 -9.10 -4.79 -8.75
C TRP A 249 -8.32 -3.92 -9.73
N ALA A 250 -7.10 -3.59 -9.36
CA ALA A 250 -6.09 -2.98 -10.22
C ALA A 250 -4.73 -3.62 -9.90
N ASP A 251 -3.96 -3.92 -10.95
CA ASP A 251 -2.62 -4.50 -10.88
C ASP A 251 -1.73 -3.70 -11.84
N THR A 252 -0.74 -2.98 -11.32
CA THR A 252 0.08 -2.05 -12.11
C THR A 252 1.41 -1.72 -11.43
N SER A 253 2.29 -1.04 -12.16
CA SER A 253 3.50 -0.41 -11.64
C SER A 253 3.32 1.11 -11.62
N ILE A 254 3.63 1.73 -10.49
CA ILE A 254 3.55 3.18 -10.32
C ILE A 254 4.89 3.78 -9.94
N TYR A 255 5.09 5.04 -10.34
CA TYR A 255 6.16 5.89 -9.86
C TYR A 255 5.54 7.16 -9.27
N VAL A 256 5.79 7.41 -7.99
CA VAL A 256 5.17 8.52 -7.26
C VAL A 256 6.25 9.34 -6.57
N LYS A 257 6.20 10.66 -6.80
CA LYS A 257 7.08 11.60 -6.11
C LYS A 257 6.78 11.63 -4.60
N LYS A 258 7.76 12.00 -3.79
CA LYS A 258 7.61 12.10 -2.33
C LYS A 258 6.31 12.83 -1.93
N GLY A 259 5.45 12.15 -1.16
CA GLY A 259 4.19 12.69 -0.66
C GLY A 259 3.06 12.82 -1.69
N GLY A 260 3.28 12.36 -2.93
CA GLY A 260 2.28 12.37 -3.98
C GLY A 260 1.22 11.28 -3.82
N THR A 261 0.05 11.53 -4.40
CA THR A 261 -1.02 10.54 -4.58
C THR A 261 -1.28 10.38 -6.07
N ILE A 262 -1.49 9.15 -6.53
CA ILE A 262 -1.82 8.84 -7.92
C ILE A 262 -3.14 8.07 -7.99
N VAL A 263 -3.88 8.28 -9.08
CA VAL A 263 -5.03 7.46 -9.45
C VAL A 263 -4.55 6.33 -10.36
N ILE A 264 -4.77 5.08 -9.97
CA ILE A 264 -4.30 3.90 -10.71
C ILE A 264 -5.40 3.19 -11.50
N GLY A 265 -6.67 3.57 -11.27
CA GLY A 265 -7.81 2.97 -11.94
C GLY A 265 -9.05 3.82 -11.79
N GLY A 266 -9.87 3.82 -12.84
CA GLY A 266 -11.12 4.56 -12.97
C GLY A 266 -12.11 3.77 -13.82
N LEU A 267 -13.38 3.69 -13.44
CA LEU A 267 -14.45 3.15 -14.28
C LEU A 267 -15.72 3.97 -14.08
N LEU A 268 -16.20 4.63 -15.14
CA LEU A 268 -17.49 5.30 -15.17
C LEU A 268 -18.52 4.41 -15.86
N GLN A 269 -19.63 4.16 -15.18
CA GLN A 269 -20.80 3.47 -15.70
C GLN A 269 -22.00 4.42 -15.63
N THR A 270 -22.82 4.41 -16.68
CA THR A 270 -24.02 5.26 -16.78
C THR A 270 -25.20 4.42 -17.22
N GLU A 271 -26.30 4.53 -16.49
CA GLU A 271 -27.58 3.91 -16.78
C GLU A 271 -28.64 5.01 -16.91
N GLU A 272 -29.44 4.98 -17.96
CA GLU A 272 -30.48 5.99 -18.23
C GLU A 272 -31.79 5.28 -18.55
N ILE A 273 -32.80 5.51 -17.71
CA ILE A 273 -34.15 4.98 -17.85
C ILE A 273 -35.07 6.15 -18.21
N LYS A 274 -35.73 6.06 -19.36
CA LYS A 274 -36.78 7.01 -19.76
C LYS A 274 -38.13 6.31 -19.64
N ARG A 275 -39.03 6.87 -18.84
CA ARG A 275 -40.43 6.47 -18.76
C ARG A 275 -41.28 7.55 -19.37
N GLU A 276 -42.07 7.18 -20.37
CA GLU A 276 -43.08 8.05 -20.95
C GLU A 276 -44.45 7.50 -20.55
N THR A 277 -45.30 8.34 -19.97
CA THR A 277 -46.68 8.02 -19.61
C THR A 277 -47.58 9.09 -20.22
N GLY A 278 -48.66 8.72 -20.88
CA GLY A 278 -49.53 9.70 -21.52
C GLY A 278 -50.91 9.13 -21.83
N ILE A 279 -51.84 10.03 -22.14
CA ILE A 279 -53.19 9.63 -22.53
C ILE A 279 -53.15 9.07 -23.96
N PRO A 280 -53.64 7.84 -24.20
CA PRO A 280 -53.73 7.26 -25.54
C PRO A 280 -54.44 8.20 -26.52
N LEU A 281 -54.01 8.22 -27.79
CA LEU A 281 -54.45 9.11 -28.89
C LEU A 281 -54.10 10.61 -28.76
N ILE A 282 -54.25 11.24 -27.59
CA ILE A 282 -54.06 12.70 -27.45
C ILE A 282 -52.58 13.07 -27.36
N CYS A 283 -51.75 12.20 -26.78
CA CYS A 283 -50.31 12.41 -26.63
C CYS A 283 -49.52 12.38 -27.96
N GLU A 284 -50.12 11.87 -29.04
CA GLU A 284 -49.52 11.77 -30.37
C GLU A 284 -49.81 12.98 -31.28
N LEU A 285 -50.69 13.90 -30.84
CA LEU A 285 -51.04 15.07 -31.65
C LEU A 285 -49.85 16.02 -31.82
N PRO A 286 -49.61 16.55 -33.03
CA PRO A 286 -48.58 17.56 -33.25
C PRO A 286 -48.90 18.80 -32.40
N ILE A 287 -47.85 19.47 -31.90
CA ILE A 287 -47.90 20.73 -31.14
C ILE A 287 -48.45 20.60 -29.70
N ILE A 288 -49.57 19.90 -29.49
CA ILE A 288 -50.25 19.79 -28.18
C ILE A 288 -49.99 18.48 -27.43
N GLY A 289 -49.53 17.42 -28.09
CA GLY A 289 -49.32 16.11 -27.45
C GLY A 289 -48.33 16.13 -26.27
N PHE A 290 -47.40 17.10 -26.22
CA PHE A 290 -46.47 17.30 -25.10
C PHE A 290 -47.17 17.69 -23.79
N LEU A 291 -48.36 18.31 -23.85
CA LEU A 291 -49.15 18.65 -22.66
C LEU A 291 -49.86 17.44 -22.05
N PHE A 292 -49.99 16.34 -22.81
CA PHE A 292 -50.74 15.13 -22.45
C PHE A 292 -49.84 13.90 -22.25
N LYS A 293 -48.53 14.13 -22.10
CA LYS A 293 -47.56 13.11 -21.69
C LYS A 293 -46.63 13.63 -20.59
N SER A 294 -46.21 12.74 -19.73
CA SER A 294 -45.18 12.90 -18.72
C SER A 294 -43.97 12.07 -19.12
N ILE A 295 -42.80 12.71 -19.12
CA ILE A 295 -41.51 12.08 -19.38
C ILE A 295 -40.71 12.15 -18.09
N GLU A 296 -40.48 10.99 -17.48
CA GLU A 296 -39.56 10.83 -16.38
C GLU A 296 -38.25 10.27 -16.93
N THR A 297 -37.16 11.02 -16.77
CA THR A 297 -35.81 10.57 -17.09
C THR A 297 -35.05 10.35 -15.79
N GLN A 298 -34.76 9.09 -15.51
CA GLN A 298 -33.91 8.68 -14.40
C GLN A 298 -32.53 8.33 -14.94
N LYS A 299 -31.49 9.07 -14.52
CA LYS A 299 -30.11 8.83 -14.89
C LYS A 299 -29.29 8.45 -13.66
N GLN A 300 -28.59 7.32 -13.72
CA GLN A 300 -27.71 6.82 -12.67
C GLN A 300 -26.28 6.75 -13.21
N GLU A 301 -25.36 7.45 -12.57
CA GLU A 301 -23.92 7.42 -12.87
C GLU A 301 -23.18 6.79 -11.70
N SER A 302 -22.33 5.79 -11.94
CA SER A 302 -21.44 5.20 -10.93
C SER A 302 -19.99 5.23 -11.38
N GLU A 303 -19.11 5.78 -10.56
CA GLU A 303 -17.69 5.91 -10.84
C GLU A 303 -16.85 5.18 -9.77
N LEU A 304 -16.05 4.20 -10.18
CA LEU A 304 -15.04 3.56 -9.32
C LEU A 304 -13.71 4.28 -9.50
N VAL A 305 -13.07 4.67 -8.42
CA VAL A 305 -11.73 5.30 -8.44
C VAL A 305 -10.83 4.65 -7.39
N ILE A 306 -9.57 4.38 -7.78
CA ILE A 306 -8.55 3.78 -6.92
C ILE A 306 -7.36 4.72 -6.79
N PHE A 307 -7.15 5.23 -5.57
CA PHE A 307 -6.02 6.09 -5.22
C PHE A 307 -4.93 5.31 -4.51
N VAL A 308 -3.67 5.67 -4.74
CA VAL A 308 -2.50 5.11 -4.07
C VAL A 308 -1.57 6.22 -3.62
N THR A 309 -1.14 6.17 -2.37
CA THR A 309 -0.23 7.12 -1.73
C THR A 309 0.86 6.34 -1.00
N PRO A 310 2.04 6.16 -1.62
CA PRO A 310 3.19 5.60 -0.93
C PRO A 310 3.95 6.69 -0.15
N SER A 311 4.52 6.35 0.99
CA SER A 311 5.29 7.27 1.83
C SER A 311 6.40 6.56 2.59
N ILE A 312 7.50 7.26 2.87
CA ILE A 312 8.58 6.75 3.72
C ILE A 312 8.22 7.05 5.18
N VAL A 313 8.44 6.08 6.07
CA VAL A 313 8.17 6.17 7.52
C VAL A 313 9.48 6.05 8.30
N GLY A 314 9.64 6.85 9.36
CA GLY A 314 10.73 6.67 10.34
C GLY A 314 12.10 7.16 9.87
N LYS A 315 12.12 8.22 9.05
CA LYS A 315 13.34 8.95 8.69
C LYS A 315 13.57 10.11 9.66
#